data_AF-R6ANG4-F1
#
_entry.id   AF-R6ANG4-F1
#
_cell.length_a   1.000
_cell.length_b   1.000
_cell.length_c   1.000
_cell.angle_alpha   90.00
_cell.angle_beta   90.00
_cell.angle_gamma   90.00
#
_symmetry.space_group_name_H-M   'P 1'
#
loop_
_entity.id
_entity.type
_entity.pdbx_description
1 polymer ?
#
loop_
_entity_poly.entity_id
_entity_poly.type
_entity_poly.pdbx_seq_one_letter_code
_entity_poly.pdbx_strand_id
1 'polypeptide(L)'
;MKKHFIYMLAASLVLAAPAVTFTSCGDDDPEEIPGGGGGDDADVPNEPSAQNPLTSHEQKQKLEAIAKGFMAQVPSSDFNGLADLSSYIYNHYVDNDRFDHSVVTNWFDTVLKGMTKFVTNKKGSDGYGWLQDCNYYNRLIVLSDFKGHFTAGANKWTRAEANDLQFIFTDQDGKQCVLSVKQEGSVKKAYITDDEDYKDYVYDSSTGTGTEYVDKYKYYVNVPERVIVTLTQDGVTRVNSVTKIDHSKFTGPEYDLSRDGVDVSTTTSVNDYSWIIDRAGYSAQEGKVAVKGCMKKGNVTLISFEASGAGLKLTNDDVQKVGSVNVSVDVMGKMQIKATCANALDFNRWIEEAYDNCENQRKFESCIAQANSLLDCKVYYDGTKVEQASVKLEVFKESDYYEDYWDFEPAIYFNDNSSYGISFEDYFDETSFRSVIDTFESLLRGYEKLGKKFEY
;
A
#
# COMPACT_ATOMS: atom_id res chain seq x y z
N MET A 1 -12.87 12.74 10.02
CA MET A 1 -12.47 11.47 10.68
C MET A 1 -13.23 10.23 10.19
N LYS A 2 -14.40 10.34 9.53
CA LYS A 2 -15.19 9.19 9.03
C LYS A 2 -14.54 8.35 7.90
N LYS A 3 -13.48 8.83 7.25
CA LYS A 3 -12.85 8.16 6.10
C LYS A 3 -11.63 7.28 6.46
N HIS A 4 -10.95 7.51 7.59
CA HIS A 4 -9.61 6.94 7.83
C HIS A 4 -9.56 5.50 8.35
N PHE A 5 -10.64 4.98 8.97
CA PHE A 5 -10.64 3.61 9.50
C PHE A 5 -10.85 2.55 8.41
N ILE A 6 -11.66 2.89 7.39
CA ILE A 6 -11.87 2.06 6.19
C ILE A 6 -10.61 2.08 5.33
N TYR A 7 -9.89 3.22 5.22
CA TYR A 7 -8.59 3.25 4.55
C TYR A 7 -7.51 2.41 5.24
N MET A 8 -7.55 2.16 6.55
CA MET A 8 -6.58 1.25 7.20
C MET A 8 -6.89 -0.24 6.97
N LEU A 9 -8.17 -0.62 6.95
CA LEU A 9 -8.60 -1.97 6.57
C LEU A 9 -8.41 -2.22 5.07
N ALA A 10 -8.75 -1.25 4.24
CA ALA A 10 -8.49 -1.27 2.80
C ALA A 10 -7.00 -1.21 2.48
N ALA A 11 -6.19 -0.40 3.17
CA ALA A 11 -4.73 -0.39 2.98
C ALA A 11 -4.11 -1.74 3.34
N SER A 12 -4.60 -2.44 4.38
CA SER A 12 -4.12 -3.80 4.68
C SER A 12 -4.54 -4.87 3.65
N LEU A 13 -5.63 -4.64 2.91
CA LEU A 13 -6.08 -5.48 1.79
C LEU A 13 -5.44 -5.08 0.44
N VAL A 14 -5.07 -3.80 0.28
CA VAL A 14 -4.44 -3.21 -0.91
C VAL A 14 -2.92 -3.37 -0.90
N LEU A 15 -2.27 -3.32 0.26
CA LEU A 15 -0.82 -3.60 0.43
C LEU A 15 -0.47 -5.09 0.27
N ALA A 16 -1.49 -5.94 0.13
CA ALA A 16 -1.40 -7.38 0.05
C ALA A 16 -1.48 -7.92 -1.39
N ALA A 17 -1.88 -7.07 -2.34
CA ALA A 17 -1.94 -7.42 -3.74
C ALA A 17 -0.76 -6.74 -4.47
N PRO A 18 -0.15 -7.40 -5.43
CA PRO A 18 1.04 -6.98 -6.17
C PRO A 18 0.77 -5.78 -7.10
N ALA A 19 0.37 -4.63 -6.54
CA ALA A 19 0.12 -3.36 -7.23
C ALA A 19 1.38 -2.72 -7.87
N VAL A 20 2.42 -3.51 -8.11
CA VAL A 20 3.64 -3.10 -8.84
C VAL A 20 4.10 -4.12 -9.86
N THR A 21 3.34 -5.19 -10.17
CA THR A 21 3.81 -6.13 -11.20
C THR A 21 3.12 -6.09 -12.55
N PHE A 22 1.83 -5.78 -12.73
CA PHE A 22 1.22 -5.77 -14.09
C PHE A 22 -0.08 -4.95 -14.18
N THR A 23 -0.04 -3.64 -13.97
CA THR A 23 -1.12 -2.74 -14.44
C THR A 23 -0.55 -1.87 -15.55
N SER A 24 -0.71 -2.31 -16.80
CA SER A 24 -0.86 -1.34 -17.90
C SER A 24 -2.20 -0.66 -17.64
N CYS A 25 -2.15 0.64 -17.35
CA CYS A 25 -3.32 1.50 -17.40
C CYS A 25 -3.24 2.25 -18.73
N GLY A 26 -3.49 1.55 -19.83
CA GLY A 26 -3.77 2.18 -21.12
C GLY A 26 -5.27 2.40 -21.25
N ASP A 27 -5.72 3.64 -21.02
CA ASP A 27 -7.01 4.12 -21.52
C ASP A 27 -6.81 4.38 -23.01
N ASP A 28 -7.31 3.52 -23.89
CA ASP A 28 -7.60 3.90 -25.28
C ASP A 28 -8.71 3.01 -25.86
N ASP A 29 -9.78 3.68 -26.34
CA ASP A 29 -10.92 3.08 -27.02
C ASP A 29 -10.45 2.38 -28.32
N PRO A 30 -10.96 1.17 -28.65
CA PRO A 30 -10.50 0.47 -29.84
C PRO A 30 -11.09 1.09 -31.12
N GLU A 31 -10.23 1.55 -32.03
CA GLU A 31 -10.59 1.65 -33.44
C GLU A 31 -10.55 0.26 -34.11
N GLU A 32 -11.65 -0.11 -34.77
CA GLU A 32 -11.77 -1.35 -35.54
C GLU A 32 -10.77 -1.38 -36.72
N ILE A 33 -9.96 -2.44 -36.81
CA ILE A 33 -9.27 -2.82 -38.05
C ILE A 33 -9.77 -4.20 -38.52
N PRO A 34 -10.21 -4.35 -39.77
CA PRO A 34 -10.90 -5.55 -40.24
C PRO A 34 -9.94 -6.70 -40.62
N GLY A 35 -10.30 -7.87 -40.10
CA GLY A 35 -10.07 -9.26 -40.55
C GLY A 35 -8.98 -9.65 -41.56
N GLY A 36 -8.31 -10.77 -41.25
CA GLY A 36 -7.71 -11.62 -42.28
C GLY A 36 -6.91 -12.84 -41.81
N GLY A 37 -7.55 -14.02 -41.81
CA GLY A 37 -6.91 -15.26 -42.27
C GLY A 37 -6.30 -16.19 -41.21
N GLY A 38 -7.03 -17.25 -40.86
CA GLY A 38 -6.55 -18.35 -40.04
C GLY A 38 -5.57 -19.31 -40.74
N GLY A 39 -4.88 -20.08 -39.91
CA GLY A 39 -4.11 -21.26 -40.27
C GLY A 39 -3.87 -22.09 -39.01
N ASP A 40 -4.67 -23.15 -38.85
CA ASP A 40 -4.45 -24.22 -37.88
C ASP A 40 -3.15 -24.96 -38.22
N ASP A 41 -2.27 -25.13 -37.24
CA ASP A 41 -1.50 -26.36 -37.08
C ASP A 41 -1.19 -26.56 -35.59
N ALA A 42 -1.85 -27.57 -35.01
CA ALA A 42 -1.68 -27.98 -33.63
C ALA A 42 -0.39 -28.80 -33.50
N ASP A 43 0.69 -28.17 -33.08
CA ASP A 43 1.90 -28.86 -32.63
C ASP A 43 1.85 -29.05 -31.11
N VAL A 44 1.91 -30.30 -30.67
CA VAL A 44 1.93 -30.69 -29.26
C VAL A 44 3.30 -30.27 -28.69
N PRO A 45 3.37 -29.39 -27.66
CA PRO A 45 4.67 -28.98 -27.12
C PRO A 45 5.35 -30.16 -26.44
N ASN A 46 6.54 -30.53 -26.93
CA ASN A 46 7.46 -31.37 -26.18
C ASN A 46 7.84 -30.64 -24.88
N GLU A 47 7.76 -31.31 -23.73
CA GLU A 47 8.19 -30.74 -22.46
C GLU A 47 9.63 -30.21 -22.56
N PRO A 48 9.86 -28.90 -22.35
CA PRO A 48 11.20 -28.34 -22.39
C PRO A 48 12.06 -28.95 -21.28
N SER A 49 13.23 -29.48 -21.66
CA SER A 49 14.23 -29.95 -20.70
C SER A 49 14.60 -28.82 -19.74
N ALA A 50 14.73 -29.13 -18.44
CA ALA A 50 14.98 -28.19 -17.34
C ALA A 50 16.26 -27.32 -17.43
N GLN A 51 16.96 -27.28 -18.57
CA GLN A 51 18.22 -26.57 -18.78
C GLN A 51 18.15 -25.44 -19.82
N ASN A 52 17.14 -25.38 -20.69
CA ASN A 52 17.02 -24.34 -21.72
C ASN A 52 15.91 -23.32 -21.35
N PRO A 53 16.08 -22.03 -21.67
CA PRO A 53 14.99 -21.06 -21.58
C PRO A 53 13.79 -21.49 -22.42
N LEU A 54 12.59 -21.21 -21.92
CA LEU A 54 11.35 -21.38 -22.67
C LEU A 54 11.28 -20.37 -23.81
N THR A 55 10.65 -20.73 -24.92
CA THR A 55 10.31 -19.79 -25.99
C THR A 55 9.33 -18.72 -25.50
N SER A 56 9.29 -17.56 -26.14
CA SER A 56 8.34 -16.48 -25.83
C SER A 56 6.88 -16.97 -25.77
N HIS A 57 6.47 -17.86 -26.67
CA HIS A 57 5.13 -18.45 -26.68
C HIS A 57 4.87 -19.37 -25.48
N GLU A 58 5.81 -20.25 -25.15
CA GLU A 58 5.71 -21.12 -23.97
C GLU A 58 5.69 -20.31 -22.66
N GLN A 59 6.45 -19.20 -22.60
CA GLN A 59 6.41 -18.29 -21.47
C GLN A 59 5.03 -17.63 -21.33
N LYS A 60 4.39 -17.21 -22.42
CA LYS A 60 3.01 -16.67 -22.40
C LYS A 60 2.04 -17.67 -21.79
N GLN A 61 2.02 -18.90 -22.31
CA GLN A 61 1.14 -19.97 -21.81
C GLN A 61 1.37 -20.26 -20.32
N LYS A 62 2.64 -20.26 -19.89
CA LYS A 62 3.01 -20.50 -18.50
C LYS A 62 2.56 -19.38 -17.58
N LEU A 63 2.76 -18.13 -17.97
CA LEU A 63 2.28 -16.95 -17.22
C LEU A 63 0.76 -16.98 -17.08
N GLU A 64 0.04 -17.27 -18.15
CA GLU A 64 -1.41 -17.42 -18.13
C GLU A 64 -1.86 -18.50 -17.13
N ALA A 65 -1.24 -19.68 -17.15
CA ALA A 65 -1.55 -20.76 -16.23
C ALA A 65 -1.26 -20.40 -14.77
N ILE A 66 -0.16 -19.67 -14.51
CA ILE A 66 0.19 -19.18 -13.17
C ILE A 66 -0.82 -18.14 -12.70
N ALA A 67 -1.17 -17.16 -13.53
CA ALA A 67 -2.13 -16.10 -13.22
C ALA A 67 -3.52 -16.68 -12.90
N LYS A 68 -4.05 -17.57 -13.76
CA LYS A 68 -5.32 -18.27 -13.51
C LYS A 68 -5.25 -19.13 -12.25
N GLY A 69 -4.13 -19.82 -12.04
CA GLY A 69 -3.88 -20.62 -10.84
C GLY A 69 -3.91 -19.78 -9.56
N PHE A 70 -3.31 -18.58 -9.59
CA PHE A 70 -3.33 -17.64 -8.47
C PHE A 70 -4.74 -17.10 -8.23
N MET A 71 -5.42 -16.58 -9.26
CA MET A 71 -6.78 -16.03 -9.14
C MET A 71 -7.78 -17.05 -8.58
N ALA A 72 -7.66 -18.33 -8.97
CA ALA A 72 -8.47 -19.41 -8.42
C ALA A 72 -8.25 -19.64 -6.91
N GLN A 73 -7.11 -19.22 -6.35
CA GLN A 73 -6.85 -19.28 -4.91
C GLN A 73 -7.46 -18.11 -4.15
N VAL A 74 -7.83 -17.00 -4.81
CA VAL A 74 -8.31 -15.77 -4.17
C VAL A 74 -9.70 -15.33 -4.66
N PRO A 75 -10.69 -16.24 -4.79
CA PRO A 75 -12.00 -15.84 -5.28
C PRO A 75 -12.64 -14.84 -4.32
N SER A 76 -13.22 -13.78 -4.87
CA SER A 76 -13.88 -12.72 -4.08
C SER A 76 -14.99 -13.26 -3.16
N SER A 77 -15.59 -14.40 -3.52
CA SER A 77 -16.59 -15.11 -2.72
C SER A 77 -16.11 -15.47 -1.31
N ASP A 78 -14.80 -15.71 -1.12
CA ASP A 78 -14.22 -16.05 0.18
C ASP A 78 -14.27 -14.88 1.17
N PHE A 79 -14.58 -13.67 0.68
CA PHE A 79 -14.70 -12.43 1.46
C PHE A 79 -16.14 -11.92 1.57
N ASN A 80 -17.13 -12.59 0.96
CA ASN A 80 -18.54 -12.16 0.97
C ASN A 80 -19.07 -11.91 2.39
N GLY A 81 -18.84 -12.86 3.31
CA GLY A 81 -19.33 -12.74 4.68
C GLY A 81 -18.73 -11.57 5.45
N LEU A 82 -17.46 -11.23 5.19
CA LEU A 82 -16.81 -10.07 5.82
C LEU A 82 -17.32 -8.76 5.20
N ALA A 83 -17.51 -8.72 3.88
CA ALA A 83 -18.07 -7.57 3.21
C ALA A 83 -19.50 -7.28 3.67
N ASP A 84 -20.37 -8.30 3.73
CA ASP A 84 -21.74 -8.18 4.24
C ASP A 84 -21.76 -7.62 5.66
N LEU A 85 -20.89 -8.16 6.53
CA LEU A 85 -20.74 -7.68 7.90
C LEU A 85 -20.28 -6.22 7.94
N SER A 86 -19.27 -5.86 7.17
CA SER A 86 -18.71 -4.50 7.13
C SER A 86 -19.74 -3.48 6.64
N SER A 87 -20.50 -3.82 5.59
CA SER A 87 -21.58 -2.97 5.05
C SER A 87 -22.73 -2.83 6.02
N TYR A 88 -23.12 -3.91 6.70
CA TYR A 88 -24.12 -3.84 7.75
C TYR A 88 -23.66 -2.92 8.89
N ILE A 89 -22.42 -3.04 9.33
CA ILE A 89 -21.86 -2.17 10.38
C ILE A 89 -21.91 -0.71 9.95
N TYR A 90 -21.46 -0.40 8.73
CA TYR A 90 -21.46 0.96 8.21
C TYR A 90 -22.90 1.52 8.20
N ASN A 91 -23.83 0.84 7.54
CA ASN A 91 -25.21 1.30 7.36
C ASN A 91 -26.03 1.35 8.65
N HIS A 92 -25.72 0.49 9.62
CA HIS A 92 -26.53 0.38 10.83
C HIS A 92 -25.95 1.17 12.01
N TYR A 93 -24.61 1.21 12.14
CA TYR A 93 -23.91 1.75 13.31
C TYR A 93 -22.93 2.90 13.02
N VAL A 94 -22.78 3.36 11.78
CA VAL A 94 -21.85 4.46 11.44
C VAL A 94 -22.53 5.56 10.63
N ASP A 95 -23.28 5.18 9.61
CA ASP A 95 -23.97 6.07 8.67
C ASP A 95 -25.49 5.93 8.79
N ASN A 96 -25.95 6.01 10.05
CA ASN A 96 -27.37 5.94 10.39
C ASN A 96 -27.71 7.14 11.26
N ASP A 97 -28.38 8.14 10.68
CA ASP A 97 -28.80 9.35 11.40
C ASP A 97 -29.71 9.06 12.61
N ARG A 98 -30.33 7.88 12.67
CA ARG A 98 -31.16 7.45 13.80
C ARG A 98 -30.37 6.74 14.90
N PHE A 99 -29.11 6.41 14.65
CA PHE A 99 -28.23 5.77 15.61
C PHE A 99 -27.33 6.81 16.27
N ASP A 100 -27.47 6.99 17.57
CA ASP A 100 -26.72 8.00 18.31
C ASP A 100 -25.27 7.57 18.59
N HIS A 101 -24.33 8.29 17.99
CA HIS A 101 -22.87 8.12 18.16
C HIS A 101 -22.25 9.05 19.20
N SER A 102 -23.03 9.95 19.82
CA SER A 102 -22.52 10.98 20.73
C SER A 102 -21.70 10.40 21.87
N VAL A 103 -22.05 9.21 22.39
CA VAL A 103 -21.31 8.51 23.43
C VAL A 103 -19.88 8.19 23.00
N VAL A 104 -19.69 7.73 21.76
CA VAL A 104 -18.37 7.40 21.22
C VAL A 104 -17.59 8.67 20.92
N THR A 105 -18.21 9.63 20.21
CA THR A 105 -17.56 10.90 19.83
C THR A 105 -17.13 11.70 21.06
N ASN A 106 -18.02 11.89 22.05
CA ASN A 106 -17.71 12.64 23.26
C ASN A 106 -16.62 11.95 24.10
N TRP A 107 -16.63 10.61 24.17
CA TRP A 107 -15.56 9.86 24.83
C TRP A 107 -14.22 10.09 24.13
N PHE A 108 -14.17 9.92 22.81
CA PHE A 108 -12.95 10.08 22.02
C PHE A 108 -12.39 11.50 22.16
N ASP A 109 -13.24 12.52 22.05
CA ASP A 109 -12.84 13.92 22.24
C ASP A 109 -12.34 14.19 23.65
N THR A 110 -12.95 13.58 24.67
CA THR A 110 -12.52 13.73 26.07
C THR A 110 -11.14 13.11 26.28
N VAL A 111 -10.91 11.91 25.75
CA VAL A 111 -9.61 11.24 25.80
C VAL A 111 -8.54 12.07 25.07
N LEU A 112 -8.82 12.53 23.85
CA LEU A 112 -7.90 13.37 23.09
C LEU A 112 -7.60 14.71 23.77
N LYS A 113 -8.59 15.36 24.37
CA LYS A 113 -8.38 16.58 25.17
C LYS A 113 -7.47 16.30 26.36
N GLY A 114 -7.66 15.18 27.06
CA GLY A 114 -6.78 14.74 28.16
C GLY A 114 -5.33 14.50 27.71
N MET A 115 -5.13 14.09 26.45
CA MET A 115 -3.81 13.90 25.83
C MET A 115 -3.16 15.18 25.29
N THR A 116 -3.88 16.31 25.32
CA THR A 116 -3.44 17.58 24.76
C THR A 116 -2.97 18.52 25.86
N LYS A 117 -1.74 18.99 25.76
CA LYS A 117 -1.14 19.94 26.71
C LYS A 117 -0.83 21.26 26.02
N PHE A 118 -1.40 22.35 26.53
CA PHE A 118 -1.02 23.70 26.13
C PHE A 118 0.45 23.98 26.48
N VAL A 119 1.18 24.53 25.52
CA VAL A 119 2.60 24.86 25.64
C VAL A 119 2.76 26.37 25.83
N THR A 120 2.27 27.17 24.87
CA THR A 120 2.40 28.63 24.89
C THR A 120 1.43 29.26 23.89
N ASN A 121 1.18 30.57 24.02
CA ASN A 121 0.56 31.39 22.99
C ASN A 121 1.64 32.32 22.40
N LYS A 122 1.59 32.58 21.08
CA LYS A 122 2.46 33.56 20.41
C LYS A 122 1.68 34.33 19.36
N LYS A 123 1.91 35.64 19.33
CA LYS A 123 1.41 36.54 18.28
C LYS A 123 2.55 36.92 17.35
N GLY A 124 2.33 36.82 16.04
CA GLY A 124 3.30 37.21 15.02
C GLY A 124 2.60 37.78 13.80
N SER A 125 3.27 38.63 13.03
CA SER A 125 2.77 39.01 11.70
C SER A 125 3.23 37.98 10.68
N ASP A 126 2.32 37.57 9.80
CA ASP A 126 2.57 36.74 8.62
C ASP A 126 2.99 37.57 7.39
N GLY A 127 3.01 38.90 7.51
CA GLY A 127 3.18 39.82 6.38
C GLY A 127 1.85 40.09 5.66
N TYR A 128 1.77 41.20 4.91
CA TYR A 128 0.54 41.62 4.20
C TYR A 128 -0.62 42.14 5.06
N GLY A 129 -0.36 42.60 6.29
CA GLY A 129 -1.36 43.25 7.14
C GLY A 129 -2.15 42.30 8.06
N TRP A 130 -1.78 41.03 8.09
CA TRP A 130 -2.35 40.03 8.99
C TRP A 130 -1.45 39.77 10.21
N LEU A 131 -2.10 39.34 11.29
CA LEU A 131 -1.50 38.88 12.54
C LEU A 131 -2.00 37.46 12.79
N GLN A 132 -1.11 36.54 13.14
CA GLN A 132 -1.49 35.23 13.64
C GLN A 132 -1.36 35.20 15.16
N ASP A 133 -2.46 34.86 15.84
CA ASP A 133 -2.54 34.57 17.27
C ASP A 133 -2.59 33.05 17.46
N CYS A 134 -1.41 32.45 17.68
CA CYS A 134 -1.26 31.01 17.68
C CYS A 134 -1.17 30.43 19.10
N ASN A 135 -2.02 29.46 19.42
CA ASN A 135 -1.82 28.59 20.58
C ASN A 135 -1.05 27.35 20.17
N TYR A 136 -0.01 26.99 20.91
CA TYR A 136 0.81 25.81 20.66
C TYR A 136 0.48 24.73 21.66
N TYR A 137 0.28 23.51 21.17
CA TYR A 137 -0.03 22.33 21.98
C TYR A 137 0.91 21.18 21.63
N ASN A 138 1.19 20.35 22.64
CA ASN A 138 1.73 19.01 22.44
C ASN A 138 0.60 18.01 22.68
N ARG A 139 0.37 17.08 21.75
CA ARG A 139 -0.59 15.98 21.91
C ARG A 139 0.16 14.66 21.93
N LEU A 140 0.06 13.92 23.04
CA LEU A 140 0.67 12.59 23.18
C LEU A 140 -0.41 11.51 23.15
N ILE A 141 -0.53 10.82 22.01
CA ILE A 141 -1.47 9.72 21.83
C ILE A 141 -0.96 8.47 22.55
N VAL A 142 -1.76 7.93 23.47
CA VAL A 142 -1.44 6.73 24.24
C VAL A 142 -2.53 5.69 24.02
N LEU A 143 -2.23 4.60 23.31
CA LEU A 143 -3.23 3.60 22.94
C LEU A 143 -3.91 2.98 24.19
N SER A 144 -3.16 2.77 25.27
CA SER A 144 -3.73 2.24 26.52
C SER A 144 -4.77 3.14 27.17
N ASP A 145 -4.83 4.44 26.86
CA ASP A 145 -5.80 5.36 27.48
C ASP A 145 -7.16 5.32 26.77
N PHE A 146 -7.23 4.73 25.57
CA PHE A 146 -8.50 4.39 24.94
C PHE A 146 -9.05 3.12 25.60
N LYS A 147 -9.97 3.30 26.55
CA LYS A 147 -10.60 2.21 27.29
C LYS A 147 -12.12 2.36 27.39
N GLY A 148 -12.80 1.22 27.46
CA GLY A 148 -14.24 1.11 27.64
C GLY A 148 -14.83 0.05 26.74
N HIS A 149 -15.94 -0.53 27.19
CA HIS A 149 -16.75 -1.43 26.37
C HIS A 149 -17.94 -0.65 25.84
N PHE A 150 -17.99 -0.52 24.51
CA PHE A 150 -19.07 0.13 23.78
C PHE A 150 -20.03 -0.93 23.28
N THR A 151 -21.24 -0.98 23.83
CA THR A 151 -22.27 -1.93 23.39
C THR A 151 -23.35 -1.21 22.60
N ALA A 152 -23.60 -1.67 21.37
CA ALA A 152 -24.68 -1.17 20.54
C ALA A 152 -26.03 -1.63 21.11
N GLY A 153 -26.89 -0.67 21.46
CA GLY A 153 -28.29 -0.90 21.78
C GLY A 153 -29.17 -0.72 20.54
N ALA A 154 -30.47 -0.53 20.76
CA ALA A 154 -31.45 -0.39 19.67
C ALA A 154 -31.21 0.84 18.76
N ASN A 155 -30.71 1.95 19.32
CA ASN A 155 -30.54 3.20 18.59
C ASN A 155 -29.38 4.07 19.10
N LYS A 156 -28.48 3.51 19.91
CA LYS A 156 -27.35 4.25 20.46
C LYS A 156 -26.26 3.31 20.97
N TRP A 157 -25.05 3.84 21.04
CA TRP A 157 -23.98 3.23 21.82
C TRP A 157 -24.20 3.46 23.32
N THR A 158 -23.84 2.47 24.13
CA THR A 158 -23.67 2.62 25.58
C THR A 158 -22.24 2.27 25.95
N ARG A 159 -21.68 2.95 26.94
CA ARG A 159 -20.29 2.73 27.38
C ARG A 159 -20.29 2.22 28.82
N ALA A 160 -19.57 1.13 29.06
CA ALA A 160 -19.17 0.69 30.39
C ALA A 160 -17.67 0.95 30.59
N GLU A 161 -17.28 1.35 31.81
CA GLU A 161 -15.88 1.49 32.16
C GLU A 161 -15.20 0.11 32.16
N ALA A 162 -14.04 0.03 31.52
CA ALA A 162 -13.25 -1.19 31.37
C ALA A 162 -11.76 -0.84 31.31
N ASN A 163 -10.90 -1.85 31.39
CA ASN A 163 -9.44 -1.67 31.30
C ASN A 163 -8.90 -1.86 29.87
N ASP A 164 -9.74 -2.32 28.96
CA ASP A 164 -9.49 -2.58 27.54
C ASP A 164 -10.54 -1.87 26.67
N LEU A 165 -10.32 -1.87 25.35
CA LEU A 165 -11.23 -1.28 24.38
C LEU A 165 -11.95 -2.37 23.59
N GLN A 166 -13.28 -2.34 23.65
CA GLN A 166 -14.13 -3.24 22.86
C GLN A 166 -15.34 -2.49 22.29
N PHE A 167 -15.71 -2.85 21.07
CA PHE A 167 -17.00 -2.51 20.45
C PHE A 167 -17.78 -3.80 20.26
N ILE A 168 -18.94 -3.89 20.89
CA ILE A 168 -19.82 -5.06 20.94
C ILE A 168 -21.11 -4.69 20.22
N PHE A 169 -21.45 -5.43 19.18
CA PHE A 169 -22.62 -5.18 18.34
C PHE A 169 -23.19 -6.50 17.81
N THR A 170 -24.28 -6.46 17.07
CA THR A 170 -24.84 -7.64 16.40
C THR A 170 -24.68 -7.50 14.89
N ASP A 171 -24.50 -8.61 14.18
CA ASP A 171 -24.56 -8.60 12.72
C ASP A 171 -26.01 -8.59 12.21
N GLN A 172 -26.19 -8.63 10.89
CA GLN A 172 -27.50 -8.68 10.23
C GLN A 172 -28.36 -9.88 10.62
N ASP A 173 -27.76 -10.97 11.11
CA ASP A 173 -28.44 -12.19 11.55
C ASP A 173 -28.69 -12.21 13.07
N GLY A 174 -28.30 -11.15 13.78
CA GLY A 174 -28.39 -11.06 15.24
C GLY A 174 -27.27 -11.78 15.99
N LYS A 175 -26.21 -12.25 15.31
CA LYS A 175 -25.05 -12.87 15.98
C LYS A 175 -24.19 -11.78 16.61
N GLN A 176 -23.67 -12.06 17.80
CA GLN A 176 -22.81 -11.09 18.49
C GLN A 176 -21.45 -10.96 17.78
N CYS A 177 -21.03 -9.73 17.58
CA CYS A 177 -19.71 -9.34 17.11
C CYS A 177 -18.97 -8.55 18.17
N VAL A 178 -17.66 -8.78 18.28
CA VAL A 178 -16.77 -8.04 19.19
C VAL A 178 -15.52 -7.61 18.42
N LEU A 179 -15.32 -6.31 18.29
CA LEU A 179 -14.09 -5.69 17.82
C LEU A 179 -13.28 -5.22 19.03
N SER A 180 -12.08 -5.79 19.24
CA SER A 180 -11.21 -5.42 20.35
C SER A 180 -9.86 -4.92 19.87
N VAL A 181 -9.30 -3.94 20.59
CA VAL A 181 -7.93 -3.46 20.40
C VAL A 181 -7.17 -3.60 21.70
N LYS A 182 -5.99 -4.21 21.64
CA LYS A 182 -5.12 -4.45 22.79
C LYS A 182 -3.69 -4.05 22.47
N GLN A 183 -3.00 -3.45 23.44
CA GLN A 183 -1.56 -3.31 23.40
C GLN A 183 -0.87 -4.21 24.43
N GLU A 184 0.36 -4.61 24.16
CA GLU A 184 1.23 -5.33 25.09
C GLU A 184 2.67 -4.81 25.00
N GLY A 185 3.45 -5.05 26.05
CA GLY A 185 4.86 -4.71 26.12
C GLY A 185 5.15 -3.26 26.52
N SER A 186 6.42 -2.87 26.39
CA SER A 186 6.87 -1.50 26.68
C SER A 186 6.39 -0.52 25.61
N VAL A 187 6.43 0.78 25.93
CA VAL A 187 6.11 1.85 24.97
C VAL A 187 7.29 2.79 24.75
N LYS A 188 7.41 3.32 23.54
CA LYS A 188 8.37 4.36 23.17
C LYS A 188 7.64 5.56 22.58
N LYS A 189 8.04 6.77 23.01
CA LYS A 189 7.50 8.02 22.47
C LYS A 189 8.12 8.30 21.10
N ALA A 190 7.30 8.50 20.08
CA ALA A 190 7.72 8.90 18.75
C ALA A 190 6.99 10.19 18.34
N TYR A 191 7.72 11.10 17.67
CA TYR A 191 7.11 12.22 16.97
C TYR A 191 6.45 11.72 15.68
N ILE A 192 5.29 12.26 15.34
CA ILE A 192 4.53 11.87 14.14
C ILE A 192 4.48 13.00 13.12
N THR A 193 3.92 14.14 13.51
CA THR A 193 3.73 15.28 12.63
C THR A 193 3.42 16.54 13.44
N ASP A 194 3.61 17.69 12.81
CA ASP A 194 2.99 18.93 13.20
C ASP A 194 1.69 19.09 12.39
N ASP A 195 0.68 19.72 12.96
CA ASP A 195 -0.60 20.02 12.28
C ASP A 195 -1.19 21.31 12.85
N GLU A 196 -1.99 21.99 12.04
CA GLU A 196 -2.51 23.34 12.31
C GLU A 196 -4.02 23.38 12.08
N ASP A 197 -4.74 23.85 13.08
CA ASP A 197 -6.20 23.95 13.05
C ASP A 197 -6.62 25.42 13.14
N TYR A 198 -7.10 25.94 12.00
CA TYR A 198 -7.65 27.28 11.91
C TYR A 198 -8.95 27.38 12.69
N LYS A 199 -9.03 28.33 13.62
CA LYS A 199 -10.20 28.50 14.48
C LYS A 199 -11.13 29.57 13.96
N ASP A 200 -10.60 30.75 13.70
CA ASP A 200 -11.38 31.93 13.34
C ASP A 200 -10.48 33.06 12.82
N TYR A 201 -11.08 34.15 12.36
CA TYR A 201 -10.41 35.41 12.10
C TYR A 201 -11.27 36.63 12.46
N VAL A 202 -10.60 37.74 12.75
CA VAL A 202 -11.21 39.06 12.90
C VAL A 202 -10.56 39.99 11.89
N TYR A 203 -11.36 40.66 11.07
CA TYR A 203 -10.89 41.64 10.09
C TYR A 203 -11.40 43.04 10.41
N ASP A 204 -10.49 44.02 10.45
CA ASP A 204 -10.78 45.43 10.59
C ASP A 204 -10.67 46.14 9.23
N SER A 205 -11.82 46.44 8.63
CA SER A 205 -11.92 47.11 7.33
C SER A 205 -11.44 48.56 7.35
N SER A 206 -11.35 49.20 8.52
CA SER A 206 -10.90 50.60 8.65
C SER A 206 -9.39 50.74 8.57
N THR A 207 -8.66 49.73 9.04
CA THR A 207 -7.20 49.66 9.01
C THR A 207 -6.68 48.74 7.90
N GLY A 208 -7.55 47.92 7.31
CA GLY A 208 -7.18 46.92 6.31
C GLY A 208 -6.35 45.78 6.91
N THR A 209 -6.50 45.52 8.21
CA THR A 209 -5.73 44.52 8.94
C THR A 209 -6.61 43.43 9.51
N GLY A 210 -6.06 42.24 9.72
CA GLY A 210 -6.81 41.15 10.35
C GLY A 210 -5.97 40.31 11.31
N THR A 211 -6.64 39.58 12.18
CA THR A 211 -6.04 38.61 13.11
C THR A 211 -6.66 37.25 12.88
N GLU A 212 -5.83 36.25 12.58
CA GLU A 212 -6.21 34.84 12.50
C GLU A 212 -5.89 34.14 13.82
N TYR A 213 -6.78 33.25 14.26
CA TYR A 213 -6.60 32.43 15.45
C TYR A 213 -6.35 30.99 15.03
N VAL A 214 -5.17 30.46 15.37
CA VAL A 214 -4.72 29.15 14.92
C VAL A 214 -4.23 28.33 16.10
N ASP A 215 -4.68 27.08 16.21
CA ASP A 215 -4.07 26.12 17.12
C ASP A 215 -3.02 25.30 16.36
N LYS A 216 -1.77 25.33 16.81
CA LYS A 216 -0.68 24.52 16.27
C LYS A 216 -0.38 23.35 17.20
N TYR A 217 -0.36 22.14 16.66
CA TYR A 217 -0.19 20.89 17.39
C TYR A 217 1.09 20.20 16.99
N LYS A 218 1.90 19.79 17.97
CA LYS A 218 2.94 18.76 17.79
C LYS A 218 2.38 17.42 18.24
N TYR A 219 2.28 16.47 17.33
CA TYR A 219 1.76 15.13 17.60
C TYR A 219 2.88 14.15 17.94
N TYR A 220 2.67 13.44 19.03
CA TYR A 220 3.47 12.32 19.47
C TYR A 220 2.58 11.11 19.70
N VAL A 221 3.16 9.92 19.62
CA VAL A 221 2.50 8.66 20.00
C VAL A 221 3.41 7.85 20.91
N ASN A 222 2.83 7.16 21.88
CA ASN A 222 3.49 6.07 22.59
C ASN A 222 3.28 4.78 21.79
N VAL A 223 4.27 4.44 20.97
CA VAL A 223 4.32 3.21 20.17
C VAL A 223 4.51 2.02 21.12
N PRO A 224 3.58 1.05 21.18
CA PRO A 224 3.77 -0.17 21.97
C PRO A 224 4.56 -1.23 21.19
N GLU A 225 5.23 -2.13 21.92
CA GLU A 225 5.94 -3.27 21.32
C GLU A 225 4.99 -4.23 20.58
N ARG A 226 3.72 -4.26 20.96
CA ARG A 226 2.72 -5.11 20.32
C ARG A 226 1.33 -4.50 20.32
N VAL A 227 0.67 -4.55 19.16
CA VAL A 227 -0.75 -4.20 18.98
C VAL A 227 -1.49 -5.43 18.45
N ILE A 228 -2.65 -5.72 19.02
CA ILE A 228 -3.53 -6.82 18.63
C ILE A 228 -4.91 -6.24 18.35
N VAL A 229 -5.42 -6.49 17.14
CA VAL A 229 -6.79 -6.15 16.74
C VAL A 229 -7.51 -7.44 16.39
N THR A 230 -8.67 -7.66 16.98
CA THR A 230 -9.45 -8.89 16.77
C THR A 230 -10.91 -8.54 16.52
N LEU A 231 -11.50 -9.14 15.49
CA LEU A 231 -12.94 -9.17 15.26
C LEU A 231 -13.43 -10.61 15.43
N THR A 232 -14.33 -10.84 16.37
CA THR A 232 -15.05 -12.11 16.49
C THR A 232 -16.50 -11.96 16.06
N GLN A 233 -17.09 -13.00 15.49
CA GLN A 233 -18.51 -13.14 15.21
C GLN A 233 -18.97 -14.48 15.77
N ASP A 234 -19.95 -14.47 16.67
CA ASP A 234 -20.46 -15.65 17.37
C ASP A 234 -19.35 -16.47 18.07
N GLY A 235 -18.41 -15.76 18.70
CA GLY A 235 -17.24 -16.34 19.35
C GLY A 235 -16.14 -16.86 18.41
N VAL A 236 -16.36 -16.86 17.09
CA VAL A 236 -15.37 -17.26 16.09
C VAL A 236 -14.57 -16.06 15.62
N THR A 237 -13.24 -16.13 15.65
CA THR A 237 -12.37 -15.09 15.09
C THR A 237 -12.51 -15.00 13.59
N ARG A 238 -12.91 -13.82 13.09
CA ARG A 238 -13.02 -13.51 11.66
C ARG A 238 -11.80 -12.74 11.14
N VAL A 239 -11.31 -11.82 11.96
CA VAL A 239 -10.11 -11.03 11.67
C VAL A 239 -9.22 -11.03 12.90
N ASN A 240 -7.92 -11.24 12.68
CA ASN A 240 -6.92 -11.07 13.72
C ASN A 240 -5.67 -10.43 13.12
N SER A 241 -5.29 -9.27 13.61
CA SER A 241 -4.04 -8.59 13.24
C SER A 241 -3.15 -8.46 14.47
N VAL A 242 -1.91 -8.93 14.34
CA VAL A 242 -0.89 -8.82 15.38
C VAL A 242 0.31 -8.12 14.78
N THR A 243 0.54 -6.88 15.21
CA THR A 243 1.73 -6.09 14.87
C THR A 243 2.69 -6.10 16.05
N LYS A 244 3.97 -6.34 15.78
CA LYS A 244 5.07 -6.26 16.74
C LYS A 244 6.08 -5.24 16.24
N ILE A 245 6.55 -4.40 17.15
CA ILE A 245 7.48 -3.31 16.87
C ILE A 245 8.69 -3.50 17.78
N ASP A 246 9.87 -3.67 17.19
CA ASP A 246 11.12 -3.76 17.93
C ASP A 246 11.64 -2.37 18.26
N HIS A 247 11.66 -2.07 19.56
CA HIS A 247 12.16 -0.82 20.11
C HIS A 247 13.68 -0.78 20.30
N SER A 248 14.41 -1.87 20.04
CA SER A 248 15.85 -1.98 20.31
C SER A 248 16.70 -0.94 19.56
N LYS A 249 16.17 -0.41 18.45
CA LYS A 249 16.83 0.58 17.58
C LYS A 249 16.39 2.04 17.80
N PHE A 250 15.58 2.31 18.83
CA PHE A 250 15.18 3.65 19.23
C PHE A 250 16.17 4.21 20.26
N THR A 251 17.00 5.17 19.85
CA THR A 251 18.14 5.67 20.64
C THR A 251 17.81 6.90 21.49
N GLY A 252 16.74 7.64 21.16
CA GLY A 252 16.34 8.88 21.81
C GLY A 252 15.00 8.84 22.57
N PRO A 253 14.64 9.91 23.29
CA PRO A 253 13.30 10.11 23.85
C PRO A 253 12.23 10.38 22.77
N GLU A 254 12.68 10.71 21.55
CA GLU A 254 11.88 10.93 20.35
C GLU A 254 12.59 10.22 19.19
N TYR A 255 11.83 9.62 18.29
CA TYR A 255 12.35 8.94 17.11
C TYR A 255 12.89 9.95 16.09
N ASP A 256 14.09 9.69 15.57
CA ASP A 256 14.78 10.50 14.58
C ASP A 256 15.31 9.61 13.45
N LEU A 257 14.75 9.79 12.24
CA LEU A 257 15.06 9.00 11.06
C LEU A 257 16.55 9.05 10.69
N SER A 258 17.29 10.11 11.04
CA SER A 258 18.71 10.22 10.69
C SER A 258 19.64 9.37 11.56
N ARG A 259 19.16 8.85 12.70
CA ARG A 259 19.99 8.12 13.70
C ARG A 259 19.38 6.81 14.20
N ASP A 260 18.05 6.69 14.19
CA ASP A 260 17.35 5.55 14.74
C ASP A 260 17.13 4.45 13.71
N GLY A 261 16.56 3.34 14.17
CA GLY A 261 16.00 2.30 13.31
C GLY A 261 14.71 1.76 13.91
N VAL A 262 14.02 0.98 13.11
CA VAL A 262 12.80 0.28 13.53
C VAL A 262 12.75 -1.05 12.80
N ASP A 263 12.27 -2.10 13.44
CA ASP A 263 11.86 -3.33 12.77
C ASP A 263 10.42 -3.63 13.19
N VAL A 264 9.54 -3.80 12.21
CA VAL A 264 8.13 -4.13 12.39
C VAL A 264 7.86 -5.49 11.78
N SER A 265 7.05 -6.30 12.46
CA SER A 265 6.46 -7.50 11.87
C SER A 265 4.96 -7.48 12.11
N THR A 266 4.19 -7.94 11.13
CA THR A 266 2.73 -7.98 11.23
C THR A 266 2.20 -9.28 10.67
N THR A 267 1.21 -9.87 11.33
CA THR A 267 0.42 -10.95 10.75
C THR A 267 -1.04 -10.57 10.85
N THR A 268 -1.70 -10.44 9.70
CA THR A 268 -3.14 -10.24 9.59
C THR A 268 -3.76 -11.49 8.99
N SER A 269 -4.74 -12.05 9.67
CA SER A 269 -5.49 -13.22 9.22
C SER A 269 -6.95 -12.85 9.04
N VAL A 270 -7.53 -13.27 7.91
CA VAL A 270 -8.95 -13.15 7.59
C VAL A 270 -9.41 -14.48 7.03
N ASN A 271 -10.34 -15.15 7.70
CA ASN A 271 -10.74 -16.52 7.37
C ASN A 271 -9.49 -17.42 7.22
N ASP A 272 -9.35 -18.11 6.08
CA ASP A 272 -8.19 -18.98 5.78
C ASP A 272 -6.98 -18.23 5.20
N TYR A 273 -7.07 -16.91 5.02
CA TYR A 273 -5.99 -16.10 4.48
C TYR A 273 -5.12 -15.52 5.58
N SER A 274 -3.83 -15.39 5.31
CA SER A 274 -2.90 -14.68 6.16
C SER A 274 -1.92 -13.85 5.35
N TRP A 275 -1.78 -12.58 5.72
CA TRP A 275 -0.78 -11.66 5.21
C TRP A 275 0.25 -11.43 6.30
N ILE A 276 1.49 -11.78 5.98
CA ILE A 276 2.59 -11.81 6.91
C ILE A 276 3.65 -10.85 6.40
N ILE A 277 3.96 -9.84 7.19
CA ILE A 277 5.18 -9.05 7.09
C ILE A 277 6.12 -9.65 8.13
N ASP A 278 7.06 -10.48 7.67
CA ASP A 278 8.08 -11.08 8.54
C ASP A 278 8.99 -9.99 9.11
N ARG A 279 9.28 -8.98 8.28
CA ARG A 279 10.09 -7.82 8.65
C ARG A 279 9.78 -6.66 7.72
N ALA A 280 9.58 -5.46 8.27
CA ALA A 280 9.67 -4.19 7.60
C ALA A 280 10.57 -3.30 8.47
N GLY A 281 11.78 -3.03 8.00
CA GLY A 281 12.86 -2.59 8.84
C GLY A 281 13.74 -1.52 8.22
N TYR A 282 14.18 -0.59 9.05
CA TYR A 282 15.11 0.48 8.73
C TYR A 282 16.20 0.56 9.80
N SER A 283 17.43 0.91 9.39
CA SER A 283 18.52 1.24 10.30
C SER A 283 19.38 2.36 9.71
N ALA A 284 19.33 3.54 10.34
CA ALA A 284 20.21 4.66 9.98
C ALA A 284 21.67 4.30 10.19
N GLN A 285 21.99 3.62 11.31
CA GLN A 285 23.34 3.22 11.66
C GLN A 285 23.96 2.27 10.63
N GLU A 286 23.17 1.32 10.11
CA GLU A 286 23.64 0.38 9.09
C GLU A 286 23.51 0.94 7.67
N GLY A 287 22.76 2.03 7.47
CA GLY A 287 22.41 2.55 6.15
C GLY A 287 21.63 1.53 5.33
N LYS A 288 20.66 0.83 5.95
CA LYS A 288 19.89 -0.25 5.33
C LYS A 288 18.40 -0.12 5.55
N VAL A 289 17.64 -0.62 4.57
CA VAL A 289 16.20 -0.85 4.64
C VAL A 289 15.91 -2.26 4.13
N ALA A 290 14.94 -2.95 4.71
CA ALA A 290 14.50 -4.24 4.23
C ALA A 290 13.03 -4.48 4.54
N VAL A 291 12.31 -5.07 3.59
CA VAL A 291 10.98 -5.60 3.78
C VAL A 291 10.92 -7.04 3.29
N LYS A 292 10.24 -7.91 4.02
CA LYS A 292 10.01 -9.30 3.67
C LYS A 292 8.63 -9.71 4.14
N GLY A 293 7.87 -10.38 3.28
CA GLY A 293 6.56 -10.86 3.61
C GLY A 293 6.00 -11.90 2.65
N CYS A 294 4.81 -12.39 2.97
CA CYS A 294 4.07 -13.33 2.14
C CYS A 294 2.56 -13.26 2.37
N MET A 295 1.81 -13.71 1.37
CA MET A 295 0.39 -14.02 1.45
C MET A 295 0.21 -15.54 1.43
N LYS A 296 -0.63 -16.06 2.32
CA LYS A 296 -0.97 -17.48 2.42
C LYS A 296 -2.47 -17.71 2.39
N LYS A 297 -2.87 -18.88 1.88
CA LYS A 297 -4.19 -19.49 2.09
C LYS A 297 -3.99 -20.86 2.72
N GLY A 298 -4.44 -21.04 3.96
CA GLY A 298 -4.07 -22.19 4.79
C GLY A 298 -2.54 -22.33 4.87
N ASN A 299 -2.00 -23.47 4.44
CA ASN A 299 -0.57 -23.74 4.43
C ASN A 299 0.14 -23.40 3.10
N VAL A 300 -0.60 -22.94 2.08
CA VAL A 300 -0.06 -22.63 0.75
C VAL A 300 0.38 -21.17 0.72
N THR A 301 1.64 -20.94 0.35
CA THR A 301 2.13 -19.58 0.07
C THR A 301 1.76 -19.20 -1.35
N LEU A 302 0.97 -18.15 -1.49
CA LEU A 302 0.47 -17.66 -2.78
C LEU A 302 1.44 -16.65 -3.39
N ILE A 303 1.94 -15.73 -2.57
CA ILE A 303 2.95 -14.74 -2.94
C ILE A 303 3.96 -14.65 -1.80
N SER A 304 5.24 -14.53 -2.13
CA SER A 304 6.25 -14.03 -1.20
C SER A 304 7.06 -12.92 -1.85
N PHE A 305 7.48 -11.95 -1.06
CA PHE A 305 8.25 -10.81 -1.53
C PHE A 305 9.33 -10.43 -0.53
N GLU A 306 10.43 -9.92 -1.06
CA GLU A 306 11.53 -9.37 -0.29
C GLU A 306 12.12 -8.21 -1.07
N ALA A 307 12.33 -7.08 -0.41
CA ALA A 307 13.10 -5.97 -0.96
C ALA A 307 14.11 -5.48 0.08
N SER A 308 15.29 -5.08 -0.36
CA SER A 308 16.33 -4.53 0.51
C SER A 308 17.11 -3.43 -0.18
N GLY A 309 17.46 -2.40 0.58
CA GLY A 309 18.29 -1.29 0.16
C GLY A 309 19.52 -1.16 1.06
N ALA A 310 20.65 -0.78 0.48
CA ALA A 310 21.90 -0.50 1.19
C ALA A 310 22.51 0.83 0.75
N GLY A 311 23.37 1.40 1.59
CA GLY A 311 23.94 2.73 1.34
C GLY A 311 22.93 3.86 1.48
N LEU A 312 21.88 3.64 2.28
CA LEU A 312 20.80 4.58 2.56
C LEU A 312 21.27 5.69 3.49
N LYS A 313 20.92 6.94 3.18
CA LYS A 313 21.08 8.09 4.07
C LYS A 313 19.80 8.92 4.04
N LEU A 314 19.20 9.13 5.20
CA LEU A 314 17.97 9.89 5.39
C LEU A 314 18.20 11.06 6.34
N THR A 315 17.41 12.11 6.17
CA THR A 315 17.11 13.09 7.23
C THR A 315 15.65 12.91 7.65
N ASN A 316 15.17 13.72 8.60
CA ASN A 316 13.73 13.71 8.92
C ASN A 316 12.86 14.29 7.80
N ASP A 317 13.47 15.01 6.85
CA ASP A 317 12.76 15.76 5.82
C ASP A 317 12.98 15.19 4.41
N ASP A 318 14.01 14.37 4.20
CA ASP A 318 14.44 14.01 2.85
C ASP A 318 15.24 12.70 2.74
N VAL A 319 15.18 12.08 1.56
CA VAL A 319 15.97 10.92 1.15
C VAL A 319 17.23 11.40 0.45
N GLN A 320 18.33 11.50 1.19
CA GLN A 320 19.58 12.05 0.68
C GLN A 320 20.35 11.09 -0.22
N LYS A 321 20.21 9.78 0.00
CA LYS A 321 20.87 8.75 -0.79
C LYS A 321 20.16 7.41 -0.66
N VAL A 322 19.99 6.73 -1.78
CA VAL A 322 19.69 5.30 -1.83
C VAL A 322 20.73 4.64 -2.73
N GLY A 323 21.52 3.71 -2.17
CA GLY A 323 22.53 2.97 -2.92
C GLY A 323 21.89 1.80 -3.67
N SER A 324 22.43 0.60 -3.48
CA SER A 324 21.92 -0.59 -4.15
C SER A 324 20.58 -1.03 -3.60
N VAL A 325 19.67 -1.44 -4.48
CA VAL A 325 18.37 -2.04 -4.13
C VAL A 325 18.29 -3.45 -4.72
N ASN A 326 17.72 -4.39 -3.99
CA ASN A 326 17.40 -5.73 -4.47
C ASN A 326 15.91 -5.99 -4.19
N VAL A 327 15.22 -6.60 -5.14
CA VAL A 327 13.82 -6.99 -5.05
C VAL A 327 13.69 -8.44 -5.51
N SER A 328 12.87 -9.22 -4.81
CA SER A 328 12.48 -10.56 -5.20
C SER A 328 10.98 -10.71 -4.95
N VAL A 329 10.25 -11.20 -5.94
CA VAL A 329 8.86 -11.61 -5.82
C VAL A 329 8.76 -13.06 -6.30
N ASP A 330 8.01 -13.88 -5.59
CA ASP A 330 7.70 -15.25 -5.94
C ASP A 330 6.19 -15.45 -5.89
N VAL A 331 5.62 -16.01 -6.96
CA VAL A 331 4.20 -16.33 -7.08
C VAL A 331 4.05 -17.86 -7.10
N MET A 332 3.47 -18.40 -6.04
CA MET A 332 3.14 -19.81 -5.83
C MET A 332 4.32 -20.78 -5.98
N GLY A 333 5.57 -20.31 -5.91
CA GLY A 333 6.77 -21.08 -6.25
C GLY A 333 6.94 -21.37 -7.75
N LYS A 334 6.07 -20.81 -8.59
CA LYS A 334 6.00 -21.09 -10.03
C LYS A 334 6.65 -20.00 -10.87
N MET A 335 6.59 -18.74 -10.44
CA MET A 335 7.25 -17.61 -11.10
C MET A 335 8.05 -16.82 -10.06
N GLN A 336 9.26 -16.40 -10.42
CA GLN A 336 10.07 -15.49 -9.62
C GLN A 336 10.55 -14.32 -10.48
N ILE A 337 10.41 -13.11 -9.95
CA ILE A 337 11.02 -11.90 -10.50
C ILE A 337 12.10 -11.48 -9.52
N LYS A 338 13.33 -11.29 -10.00
CA LYS A 338 14.44 -10.79 -9.20
C LYS A 338 15.03 -9.58 -9.90
N ALA A 339 15.09 -8.46 -9.19
CA ALA A 339 15.64 -7.23 -9.70
C ALA A 339 16.74 -6.71 -8.77
N THR A 340 17.79 -6.16 -9.36
CA THR A 340 18.79 -5.37 -8.65
C THR A 340 18.95 -4.03 -9.33
N CYS A 341 19.06 -2.97 -8.53
CA CYS A 341 19.49 -1.66 -8.98
C CYS A 341 20.80 -1.35 -8.29
N ALA A 342 21.88 -1.13 -9.04
CA ALA A 342 23.20 -0.89 -8.47
C ALA A 342 23.27 0.44 -7.68
N ASN A 343 22.52 1.45 -8.12
CA ASN A 343 22.39 2.76 -7.47
C ASN A 343 21.04 3.40 -7.78
N ALA A 344 20.09 3.32 -6.84
CA ALA A 344 18.73 3.80 -7.05
C ALA A 344 18.62 5.33 -7.15
N LEU A 345 19.50 6.09 -6.49
CA LEU A 345 19.53 7.54 -6.61
C LEU A 345 19.94 7.98 -8.04
N ASP A 346 21.01 7.38 -8.57
CA ASP A 346 21.44 7.69 -9.94
C ASP A 346 20.43 7.20 -10.97
N PHE A 347 19.80 6.04 -10.75
CA PHE A 347 18.71 5.55 -11.59
C PHE A 347 17.57 6.58 -11.67
N ASN A 348 17.06 7.06 -10.54
CA ASN A 348 15.99 8.07 -10.51
C ASN A 348 16.41 9.37 -11.20
N ARG A 349 17.63 9.85 -10.97
CA ARG A 349 18.17 11.04 -11.65
C ARG A 349 18.15 10.88 -13.17
N TRP A 350 18.53 9.71 -13.70
CA TRP A 350 18.50 9.48 -15.15
C TRP A 350 17.09 9.45 -15.72
N ILE A 351 16.10 8.98 -14.95
CA ILE A 351 14.68 9.04 -15.35
C ILE A 351 14.21 10.50 -15.38
N GLU A 352 14.50 11.30 -14.35
CA GLU A 352 14.17 12.73 -14.33
C GLU A 352 14.83 13.49 -15.48
N GLU A 353 16.12 13.24 -15.74
CA GLU A 353 16.85 13.87 -16.86
C GLU A 353 16.32 13.43 -18.23
N ALA A 354 15.80 12.21 -18.36
CA ALA A 354 15.11 11.77 -19.56
C ALA A 354 13.85 12.63 -19.80
N TYR A 355 12.99 12.79 -18.78
CA TYR A 355 11.78 13.61 -18.91
C TYR A 355 12.08 15.09 -19.21
N ASP A 356 13.13 15.67 -18.62
CA ASP A 356 13.58 17.03 -18.95
C ASP A 356 14.04 17.18 -20.42
N ASN A 357 14.27 16.07 -21.13
CA ASN A 357 14.70 16.03 -22.53
C ASN A 357 13.75 15.20 -23.41
N CYS A 358 12.46 15.09 -23.04
CA CYS A 358 11.46 14.30 -23.77
C CYS A 358 11.26 14.75 -25.23
N GLU A 359 11.60 15.99 -25.61
CA GLU A 359 11.55 16.43 -27.02
C GLU A 359 12.82 16.05 -27.83
N ASN A 360 13.86 15.52 -27.19
CA ASN A 360 15.16 15.22 -27.80
C ASN A 360 15.51 13.74 -27.73
N GLN A 361 15.16 13.00 -28.79
CA GLN A 361 15.39 11.56 -28.94
C GLN A 361 16.75 11.09 -28.41
N ARG A 362 17.84 11.67 -28.94
CA ARG A 362 19.19 11.18 -28.64
C ARG A 362 19.54 11.33 -27.17
N LYS A 363 19.10 12.43 -26.55
CA LYS A 363 19.34 12.66 -25.11
C LYS A 363 18.47 11.75 -24.27
N PHE A 364 17.20 11.61 -24.63
CA PHE A 364 16.27 10.71 -23.96
C PHE A 364 16.78 9.27 -23.97
N GLU A 365 17.09 8.72 -25.14
CA GLU A 365 17.67 7.40 -25.33
C GLU A 365 18.97 7.22 -24.53
N SER A 366 19.83 8.24 -24.50
CA SER A 366 21.06 8.19 -23.72
C SER A 366 20.78 8.09 -22.22
N CYS A 367 19.81 8.84 -21.69
CA CYS A 367 19.45 8.79 -20.27
C CYS A 367 18.86 7.43 -19.90
N ILE A 368 17.95 6.89 -20.72
CA ILE A 368 17.37 5.57 -20.51
C ILE A 368 18.42 4.46 -20.60
N ALA A 369 19.40 4.57 -21.51
CA ALA A 369 20.54 3.65 -21.54
C ALA A 369 21.38 3.69 -20.25
N GLN A 370 21.59 4.88 -19.65
CA GLN A 370 22.27 4.99 -18.35
C GLN A 370 21.44 4.37 -17.22
N ALA A 371 20.12 4.61 -17.19
CA ALA A 371 19.22 3.99 -16.21
C ALA A 371 19.24 2.45 -16.33
N ASN A 372 19.11 1.91 -17.54
CA ASN A 372 19.20 0.47 -17.80
C ASN A 372 20.54 -0.14 -17.40
N SER A 373 21.65 0.61 -17.50
CA SER A 373 22.96 0.11 -17.05
C SER A 373 23.05 -0.16 -15.55
N LEU A 374 22.14 0.44 -14.77
CA LEU A 374 22.03 0.27 -13.32
C LEU A 374 21.03 -0.81 -12.92
N LEU A 375 20.16 -1.25 -13.84
CA LEU A 375 19.05 -2.18 -13.58
C LEU A 375 19.36 -3.57 -14.14
N ASP A 376 19.18 -4.59 -13.30
CA ASP A 376 19.21 -5.99 -13.71
C ASP A 376 17.94 -6.68 -13.20
N CYS A 377 16.95 -6.85 -14.06
CA CYS A 377 15.66 -7.47 -13.72
C CYS A 377 15.44 -8.75 -14.54
N LYS A 378 15.12 -9.85 -13.86
CA LYS A 378 15.10 -11.20 -14.43
C LYS A 378 13.90 -12.00 -13.98
N VAL A 379 13.38 -12.82 -14.89
CA VAL A 379 12.26 -13.75 -14.67
C VAL A 379 12.76 -15.19 -14.64
N TYR A 380 12.24 -15.97 -13.69
CA TYR A 380 12.53 -17.40 -13.52
C TYR A 380 11.22 -18.17 -13.29
N TYR A 381 11.21 -19.46 -13.63
CA TYR A 381 10.08 -20.34 -13.35
C TYR A 381 10.48 -21.54 -12.48
N ASP A 382 9.50 -22.06 -11.73
CA ASP A 382 9.54 -23.30 -10.93
C ASP A 382 10.76 -23.45 -10.01
N GLY A 383 11.23 -22.34 -9.44
CA GLY A 383 12.39 -22.31 -8.55
C GLY A 383 13.72 -22.69 -9.22
N THR A 384 13.76 -22.74 -10.56
CA THR A 384 14.99 -23.02 -11.31
C THR A 384 15.95 -21.81 -11.29
N LYS A 385 17.22 -22.05 -11.63
CA LYS A 385 18.22 -20.99 -11.83
C LYS A 385 18.33 -20.52 -13.28
N VAL A 386 17.52 -21.09 -14.18
CA VAL A 386 17.54 -20.77 -15.61
C VAL A 386 16.78 -19.47 -15.81
N GLU A 387 17.49 -18.44 -16.22
CA GLU A 387 16.93 -17.15 -16.57
C GLU A 387 16.06 -17.28 -17.84
N GLN A 388 14.80 -16.87 -17.75
CA GLN A 388 13.81 -17.04 -18.81
C GLN A 388 13.70 -15.78 -19.67
N ALA A 389 13.72 -14.63 -19.01
CA ALA A 389 13.69 -13.33 -19.65
C ALA A 389 14.37 -12.28 -18.75
N SER A 390 14.75 -11.17 -19.37
CA SER A 390 15.14 -9.95 -18.67
C SER A 390 14.15 -8.82 -18.95
N VAL A 391 14.04 -7.85 -18.03
CA VAL A 391 13.19 -6.67 -18.19
C VAL A 391 14.05 -5.42 -18.19
N LYS A 392 13.81 -4.53 -19.15
CA LYS A 392 14.52 -3.25 -19.34
C LYS A 392 13.53 -2.16 -19.71
N LEU A 393 13.95 -0.91 -19.65
CA LEU A 393 13.20 0.22 -20.19
C LEU A 393 13.48 0.35 -21.69
N GLU A 394 12.44 0.30 -22.52
CA GLU A 394 12.48 0.51 -23.95
C GLU A 394 11.96 1.91 -24.29
N VAL A 395 12.61 2.60 -25.22
CA VAL A 395 12.24 3.95 -25.62
C VAL A 395 11.33 3.89 -26.84
N PHE A 396 10.27 4.68 -26.81
CA PHE A 396 9.37 4.85 -27.94
C PHE A 396 8.92 6.31 -28.05
N LYS A 397 8.27 6.62 -29.17
CA LYS A 397 7.80 7.97 -29.46
C LYS A 397 6.29 8.01 -29.25
N GLU A 398 5.84 8.99 -28.48
CA GLU A 398 4.43 9.32 -28.34
C GLU A 398 4.11 10.60 -29.12
N SER A 399 2.85 10.69 -29.54
CA SER A 399 2.31 11.83 -30.28
C SER A 399 0.95 12.20 -29.69
N ASP A 400 0.86 13.38 -29.07
CA ASP A 400 -0.38 14.05 -28.68
C ASP A 400 -0.87 14.94 -29.85
N TYR A 401 -2.13 15.37 -29.82
CA TYR A 401 -2.68 16.45 -30.65
C TYR A 401 -1.79 17.72 -30.75
N TYR A 402 -1.01 18.03 -29.72
CA TYR A 402 -0.21 19.25 -29.58
C TYR A 402 1.29 19.05 -29.80
N GLU A 403 1.86 17.89 -29.48
CA GLU A 403 3.31 17.66 -29.55
C GLU A 403 3.73 16.19 -29.65
N ASP A 404 4.91 16.00 -30.24
CA ASP A 404 5.62 14.73 -30.26
C ASP A 404 6.66 14.73 -29.14
N TYR A 405 6.67 13.68 -28.32
CA TYR A 405 7.68 13.48 -27.28
C TYR A 405 8.13 12.02 -27.20
N TRP A 406 9.24 11.80 -26.49
CA TRP A 406 9.81 10.48 -26.24
C TRP A 406 9.43 10.04 -24.83
N ASP A 407 9.01 8.79 -24.72
CA ASP A 407 8.73 8.12 -23.45
C ASP A 407 9.42 6.75 -23.39
N PHE A 408 9.28 6.06 -22.25
CA PHE A 408 9.79 4.72 -22.06
C PHE A 408 8.79 3.80 -21.34
N GLU A 409 8.89 2.52 -21.65
CA GLU A 409 8.07 1.46 -21.07
C GLU A 409 8.94 0.29 -20.62
N PRO A 410 8.52 -0.50 -19.62
CA PRO A 410 9.14 -1.78 -19.37
C PRO A 410 8.91 -2.71 -20.58
N ALA A 411 9.96 -3.38 -21.04
CA ALA A 411 9.93 -4.36 -22.12
C ALA A 411 10.59 -5.67 -21.68
N ILE A 412 10.05 -6.79 -22.18
CA ILE A 412 10.55 -8.14 -21.90
C ILE A 412 11.48 -8.58 -23.04
N TYR A 413 12.66 -9.05 -22.65
CA TYR A 413 13.69 -9.59 -23.53
C TYR A 413 13.85 -11.09 -23.27
N PHE A 414 13.41 -11.92 -24.23
CA PHE A 414 13.44 -13.37 -24.12
C PHE A 414 14.83 -13.94 -24.42
N ASN A 415 15.23 -14.96 -23.67
CA ASN A 415 16.52 -15.62 -23.84
C ASN A 415 16.52 -16.70 -24.96
N ASP A 416 15.45 -16.76 -25.77
CA ASP A 416 15.23 -17.74 -26.84
C ASP A 416 15.76 -17.30 -28.22
N ASN A 417 16.55 -16.22 -28.27
CA ASN A 417 17.05 -15.54 -29.47
C ASN A 417 16.00 -14.77 -30.29
N SER A 418 14.77 -14.57 -29.79
CA SER A 418 13.91 -13.48 -30.29
C SER A 418 14.48 -12.15 -29.80
N SER A 419 15.27 -11.49 -30.65
CA SER A 419 16.22 -10.44 -30.27
C SER A 419 15.63 -9.03 -30.09
N TYR A 420 14.32 -8.89 -29.98
CA TYR A 420 13.66 -7.58 -29.84
C TYR A 420 12.90 -7.53 -28.51
N GLY A 421 13.06 -6.43 -27.78
CA GLY A 421 12.23 -6.14 -26.61
C GLY A 421 10.79 -5.99 -27.08
N ILE A 422 9.88 -6.75 -26.47
CA ILE A 422 8.45 -6.56 -26.67
C ILE A 422 7.99 -5.68 -25.50
N SER A 423 7.33 -4.55 -25.79
CA SER A 423 6.77 -3.71 -24.73
C SER A 423 5.79 -4.52 -23.90
N PHE A 424 5.55 -4.10 -22.65
CA PHE A 424 4.54 -4.79 -21.85
C PHE A 424 3.16 -4.73 -22.49
N GLU A 425 2.82 -3.65 -23.18
CA GLU A 425 1.54 -3.50 -23.88
C GLU A 425 1.41 -4.48 -25.05
N ASP A 426 2.44 -4.61 -25.88
CA ASP A 426 2.47 -5.58 -26.99
C ASP A 426 2.53 -7.03 -26.51
N TYR A 427 3.15 -7.27 -25.35
CA TYR A 427 3.28 -8.62 -24.81
C TYR A 427 2.01 -9.06 -24.09
N PHE A 428 1.45 -8.20 -23.24
CA PHE A 428 0.23 -8.42 -22.46
C PHE A 428 -1.01 -7.87 -23.17
N ASP A 429 -1.10 -8.11 -24.48
CA ASP A 429 -2.19 -7.63 -25.30
C ASP A 429 -3.52 -8.36 -25.00
N GLU A 430 -4.64 -7.69 -25.28
CA GLU A 430 -5.99 -8.24 -25.05
C GLU A 430 -6.26 -9.55 -25.80
N THR A 431 -5.55 -9.83 -26.89
CA THR A 431 -5.75 -11.04 -27.71
C THR A 431 -4.99 -12.22 -27.11
N SER A 432 -3.73 -12.03 -26.73
CA SER A 432 -2.83 -13.03 -26.15
C SER A 432 -3.22 -13.38 -24.72
N PHE A 433 -3.76 -12.43 -23.95
CA PHE A 433 -4.10 -12.62 -22.54
C PHE A 433 -5.59 -12.44 -22.23
N ARG A 434 -6.47 -12.44 -23.26
CA ARG A 434 -7.92 -12.22 -23.10
C ARG A 434 -8.53 -12.94 -21.92
N SER A 435 -8.23 -14.24 -21.82
CA SER A 435 -8.82 -15.10 -20.81
C SER A 435 -8.31 -14.81 -19.38
N VAL A 436 -7.09 -14.28 -19.25
CA VAL A 436 -6.56 -13.78 -17.97
C VAL A 436 -7.24 -12.47 -17.61
N ILE A 437 -7.34 -11.55 -18.58
CA ILE A 437 -8.02 -10.25 -18.42
C ILE A 437 -9.47 -10.45 -18.01
N ASP A 438 -10.24 -11.28 -18.72
CA ASP A 438 -11.64 -11.59 -18.37
C ASP A 438 -11.76 -12.19 -16.96
N THR A 439 -10.81 -13.04 -16.56
CA THR A 439 -10.78 -13.62 -15.21
C THR A 439 -10.47 -12.55 -14.15
N PHE A 440 -9.52 -11.67 -14.44
CA PHE A 440 -9.14 -10.57 -13.56
C PHE A 440 -10.26 -9.53 -13.44
N GLU A 441 -10.89 -9.14 -14.55
CA GLU A 441 -12.08 -8.30 -14.55
C GLU A 441 -13.23 -8.92 -13.76
N SER A 442 -13.49 -10.22 -13.94
CA SER A 442 -14.53 -10.92 -13.16
C SER A 442 -14.22 -10.90 -11.66
N LEU A 443 -12.94 -11.08 -11.31
CA LEU A 443 -12.44 -10.97 -9.95
C LEU A 443 -12.63 -9.55 -9.40
N LEU A 444 -12.19 -8.52 -10.15
CA LEU A 444 -12.34 -7.10 -9.82
C LEU A 444 -13.81 -6.74 -9.66
N ARG A 445 -14.69 -7.07 -10.61
CA ARG A 445 -16.15 -6.87 -10.50
C ARG A 445 -16.71 -7.56 -9.26
N GLY A 446 -16.16 -8.71 -8.88
CA GLY A 446 -16.46 -9.38 -7.61
C GLY A 446 -16.11 -8.51 -6.41
N TYR A 447 -14.88 -8.01 -6.33
CA TYR A 447 -14.43 -7.11 -5.25
C TYR A 447 -15.11 -5.74 -5.27
N GLU A 448 -15.37 -5.16 -6.44
CA GLU A 448 -16.14 -3.92 -6.62
C GLU A 448 -17.57 -4.09 -6.12
N LYS A 449 -18.21 -5.25 -6.32
CA LYS A 449 -19.52 -5.53 -5.71
C LYS A 449 -19.46 -5.58 -4.19
N LEU A 450 -18.33 -5.97 -3.61
CA LEU A 450 -18.09 -5.82 -2.17
C LEU A 450 -17.92 -4.32 -1.83
N GLY A 451 -17.13 -3.61 -2.65
CA GLY A 451 -16.84 -2.17 -2.59
C GLY A 451 -18.08 -1.27 -2.60
N LYS A 452 -19.00 -1.48 -3.55
CA LYS A 452 -20.23 -0.70 -3.74
C LYS A 452 -21.23 -0.86 -2.61
N LYS A 453 -21.09 -1.88 -1.77
CA LYS A 453 -21.84 -1.95 -0.50
C LYS A 453 -21.31 -0.97 0.56
N PHE A 454 -20.26 -0.19 0.26
CA PHE A 454 -19.73 0.89 1.10
C PHE A 454 -20.04 2.30 0.57
N GLU A 455 -20.67 2.42 -0.61
CA GLU A 455 -20.95 3.72 -1.27
C GLU A 455 -22.39 4.22 -1.07
N TYR A 456 -23.21 3.53 -0.27
CA TYR A 456 -24.61 3.89 -0.03
C TYR A 456 -24.95 4.03 1.45
#